data_AF-A0A6A2Y7H2-F1
#
_entry.id   AF-A0A6A2Y7H2-F1
#
_cell.length_a   1.000
_cell.length_b   1.000
_cell.length_c   1.000
_cell.angle_alpha   90.00
_cell.angle_beta   90.00
_cell.angle_gamma   90.00
#
_symmetry.space_group_name_H-M   'P 1'
#
loop_
_entity.id
_entity.type
_entity.pdbx_description
1 polymer ?
#
loop_
_entity_poly.entity_id
_entity_poly.type
_entity_poly.pdbx_seq_one_letter_code
_entity_poly.pdbx_strand_id
1 'polypeptide(L)'
;MEYLTLSKLSFFQFYALQATVALALFLSITNPFSAARLEPQSKTSNTDFVKTSCEVMMYPDICYQSLSAYASTIQTSPRELANTALSVSLNNEQSTSTLVLRLSKEHGLTHRETIVISDCVETMRDSVDELHQSMAKMKGLEGPEF
;
A
#
# COMPACT_ATOMS: atom_id res chain seq x y z
N MET A 1 -31.50 -19.79 -48.06
CA MET A 1 -30.15 -19.31 -48.41
C MET A 1 -29.87 -17.90 -47.87
N GLU A 2 -30.73 -17.35 -47.00
CA GLU A 2 -30.59 -15.99 -46.42
C GLU A 2 -29.95 -15.99 -45.01
N TYR A 3 -29.95 -17.13 -44.32
CA TYR A 3 -29.35 -17.25 -42.97
C TYR A 3 -27.81 -17.22 -42.99
N LEU A 4 -27.21 -17.73 -44.08
CA LEU A 4 -25.75 -17.77 -44.26
C LEU A 4 -25.19 -16.38 -44.62
N THR A 5 -25.98 -15.52 -45.26
CA THR A 5 -25.59 -14.12 -45.57
C THR A 5 -25.73 -13.21 -44.36
N LEU A 6 -26.76 -13.40 -43.52
CA LEU A 6 -26.91 -12.74 -42.21
C LEU A 6 -25.78 -13.08 -41.23
N SER A 7 -25.37 -14.35 -41.17
CA SER A 7 -24.26 -14.78 -40.32
C SER A 7 -22.92 -14.21 -40.79
N LYS A 8 -22.67 -14.16 -42.10
CA LYS A 8 -21.47 -13.53 -42.69
C LYS A 8 -21.45 -12.02 -42.51
N LEU A 9 -22.59 -11.34 -42.59
CA LEU A 9 -22.69 -9.90 -42.35
C LEU A 9 -22.42 -9.57 -40.89
N SER A 10 -22.94 -10.37 -39.96
CA SER A 10 -22.64 -10.29 -38.53
C SER A 10 -21.15 -10.51 -38.27
N PHE A 11 -20.55 -11.57 -38.83
CA PHE A 11 -19.10 -11.82 -38.69
C PHE A 11 -18.26 -10.67 -39.26
N PHE A 12 -18.64 -10.12 -40.41
CA PHE A 12 -17.96 -9.00 -41.04
C PHE A 12 -18.07 -7.72 -40.19
N GLN A 13 -19.24 -7.48 -39.58
CA GLN A 13 -19.45 -6.38 -38.64
C GLN A 13 -18.61 -6.55 -37.36
N PHE A 14 -18.52 -7.77 -36.81
CA PHE A 14 -17.67 -8.06 -35.65
C PHE A 14 -16.18 -7.88 -35.96
N TYR A 15 -15.71 -8.35 -37.12
CA TYR A 15 -14.31 -8.15 -37.55
C TYR A 15 -13.97 -6.69 -37.80
N ALA A 16 -14.89 -5.93 -38.41
CA ALA A 16 -14.70 -4.50 -38.61
C ALA A 16 -14.61 -3.75 -37.27
N LEU A 17 -15.48 -4.07 -36.30
CA LEU A 17 -15.46 -3.47 -34.96
C LEU A 17 -14.14 -3.78 -34.23
N GLN A 18 -13.71 -5.04 -34.24
CA GLN A 18 -12.44 -5.47 -33.64
C GLN A 18 -11.23 -4.78 -34.28
N ALA A 19 -11.20 -4.65 -35.61
CA ALA A 19 -10.13 -3.96 -36.33
C ALA A 19 -10.06 -2.46 -35.99
N THR A 20 -11.22 -1.80 -35.84
CA THR A 20 -11.25 -0.38 -35.45
C THR A 20 -10.74 -0.13 -34.03
N VAL A 21 -11.06 -1.01 -33.09
CA VAL A 21 -10.57 -0.92 -31.69
C VAL A 21 -9.05 -1.13 -31.64
N ALA A 22 -8.53 -2.12 -32.38
CA ALA A 22 -7.08 -2.38 -32.45
C ALA A 22 -6.31 -1.20 -33.05
N LEU A 23 -6.83 -0.55 -34.09
CA LEU A 23 -6.22 0.62 -34.72
C LEU A 23 -6.20 1.83 -33.76
N ALA A 24 -7.28 2.06 -33.01
CA ALA A 24 -7.36 3.12 -32.01
C ALA A 24 -6.35 2.91 -30.85
N LEU A 25 -6.18 1.66 -30.40
CA LEU A 25 -5.16 1.31 -29.40
C LEU A 25 -3.73 1.54 -29.92
N PHE A 26 -3.46 1.18 -31.17
CA PHE A 26 -2.14 1.44 -31.79
C PHE A 26 -1.82 2.93 -31.89
N LEU A 27 -2.79 3.77 -32.28
CA LEU A 27 -2.61 5.23 -32.37
C LEU A 27 -2.39 5.89 -31.00
N SER A 28 -2.91 5.28 -29.92
CA SER A 28 -2.70 5.75 -28.55
C SER A 28 -1.25 5.54 -28.08
N ILE A 29 -0.55 4.54 -28.63
CA ILE A 29 0.85 4.21 -28.28
C ILE A 29 1.83 5.11 -29.05
N THR A 30 1.45 5.62 -30.23
CA THR A 30 2.30 6.47 -31.08
C THR A 30 2.15 7.97 -30.80
N ASN A 31 1.89 8.37 -29.55
CA ASN A 31 1.98 9.77 -29.19
C ASN A 31 3.48 10.15 -29.11
N PRO A 32 4.00 11.02 -29.99
CA PRO A 32 5.39 11.44 -29.91
C PRO A 32 5.58 12.20 -28.59
N PHE A 33 6.47 11.66 -27.75
CA PHE A 33 7.19 12.35 -26.67
C PHE A 33 6.71 13.79 -26.44
N SER A 34 5.80 13.98 -25.48
CA SER A 34 5.93 15.19 -24.69
C SER A 34 7.30 15.08 -24.05
N ALA A 35 8.24 15.92 -24.47
CA ALA A 35 9.44 16.17 -23.71
C ALA A 35 8.94 16.53 -22.30
N ALA A 36 9.00 15.56 -21.38
CA ALA A 36 8.97 15.89 -19.98
C ALA A 36 10.09 16.91 -19.84
N ARG A 37 9.73 18.15 -19.46
CA ARG A 37 10.74 19.01 -18.87
C ARG A 37 11.35 18.15 -17.79
N LEU A 38 12.65 17.85 -17.90
CA LEU A 38 13.45 17.72 -16.70
C LEU A 38 13.33 19.08 -16.04
N GLU A 39 12.27 19.25 -15.23
CA GLU A 39 12.35 20.12 -14.07
C GLU A 39 13.71 19.79 -13.46
N PRO A 40 14.54 20.81 -13.17
CA PRO A 40 15.67 20.58 -12.29
C PRO A 40 15.10 19.77 -11.14
N GLN A 41 15.63 18.57 -10.90
CA GLN A 41 15.27 17.80 -9.72
C GLN A 41 15.57 18.73 -8.55
N SER A 42 14.56 19.47 -8.11
CA SER A 42 14.59 20.16 -6.84
C SER A 42 14.96 19.03 -5.90
N LYS A 43 16.01 19.22 -5.10
CA LYS A 43 16.35 18.23 -4.07
C LYS A 43 15.06 18.01 -3.30
N THR A 44 14.34 16.92 -3.60
CA THR A 44 13.09 16.60 -2.92
C THR A 44 13.51 16.43 -1.49
N SER A 45 12.99 17.29 -0.61
CA SER A 45 13.36 17.16 0.78
C SER A 45 12.94 15.76 1.22
N ASN A 46 13.68 15.15 2.14
CA ASN A 46 13.31 13.82 2.62
C ASN A 46 11.85 13.79 3.12
N THR A 47 11.37 14.93 3.63
CA THR A 47 9.98 15.13 4.03
C THR A 47 9.00 15.10 2.85
N ASP A 48 9.37 15.64 1.69
CA ASP A 48 8.56 15.56 0.46
C ASP A 48 8.47 14.13 -0.06
N PHE A 49 9.55 13.34 0.06
CA PHE A 49 9.51 11.92 -0.25
C PHE A 49 8.52 11.18 0.66
N VAL A 50 8.62 11.35 1.98
CA VAL A 50 7.68 10.75 2.94
C VAL A 50 6.25 11.17 2.64
N LYS A 51 6.01 12.45 2.35
CA LYS A 51 4.68 12.97 2.02
C LYS A 51 4.11 12.26 0.78
N THR A 52 4.87 12.24 -0.31
CA THR A 52 4.45 11.63 -1.58
C THR A 52 4.19 10.13 -1.42
N SER A 53 5.03 9.43 -0.64
CA SER A 53 4.81 8.01 -0.35
C SER A 53 3.55 7.75 0.48
N CYS A 54 3.18 8.66 1.38
CA CYS A 54 1.97 8.53 2.20
C CYS A 54 0.68 8.86 1.44
N GLU A 55 0.72 9.68 0.39
CA GLU A 55 -0.46 10.10 -0.39
C GLU A 55 -1.22 8.94 -1.05
N VAL A 56 -0.53 7.85 -1.38
CA VAL A 56 -1.13 6.65 -1.99
C VAL A 56 -1.62 5.62 -0.96
N MET A 57 -1.45 5.88 0.34
CA MET A 57 -1.91 4.99 1.41
C MET A 57 -3.37 5.26 1.80
N MET A 58 -4.03 4.28 2.43
CA MET A 58 -5.42 4.39 2.87
C MET A 58 -5.64 5.50 3.92
N TYR A 59 -4.62 5.80 4.73
CA TYR A 59 -4.67 6.85 5.75
C TYR A 59 -3.48 7.82 5.60
N PRO A 60 -3.50 8.71 4.59
CA PRO A 60 -2.36 9.57 4.25
C PRO A 60 -1.91 10.47 5.39
N ASP A 61 -2.87 11.09 6.10
CA ASP A 61 -2.57 12.02 7.19
C ASP A 61 -1.88 11.31 8.37
N ILE A 62 -2.39 10.13 8.75
CA ILE A 62 -1.81 9.32 9.83
C ILE A 62 -0.42 8.83 9.42
N CYS A 63 -0.24 8.38 8.18
CA CYS A 63 1.05 7.97 7.65
C CYS A 63 2.07 9.11 7.76
N TYR A 64 1.73 10.31 7.26
CA TYR A 64 2.65 11.43 7.25
C TYR A 64 2.98 11.91 8.67
N GLN A 65 1.98 12.06 9.54
CA GLN A 65 2.20 12.41 10.95
C GLN A 65 3.09 11.41 11.68
N SER A 66 2.95 10.12 11.38
CA SER A 66 3.73 9.05 12.01
C SER A 66 5.17 9.00 11.52
N LEU A 67 5.43 9.36 10.25
CA LEU A 67 6.72 9.16 9.59
C LEU A 67 7.53 10.44 9.37
N SER A 68 6.92 11.63 9.39
CA SER A 68 7.61 12.88 9.05
C SER A 68 8.80 13.18 9.97
N ALA A 69 8.71 12.79 11.25
CA ALA A 69 9.81 12.94 12.22
C ALA A 69 11.03 12.07 11.88
N TYR A 70 10.84 11.03 11.07
CA TYR A 70 11.88 10.09 10.67
C TYR A 70 12.41 10.36 9.25
N ALA A 71 12.04 11.49 8.62
CA ALA A 71 12.46 11.81 7.26
C ALA A 71 13.99 11.78 7.07
N SER A 72 14.78 12.17 8.08
CA SER A 72 16.24 12.06 8.01
C SER A 72 16.74 10.62 7.93
N THR A 73 16.10 9.69 8.63
CA THR A 73 16.39 8.24 8.59
C THR A 73 15.92 7.62 7.28
N ILE A 74 14.70 7.94 6.86
CA ILE A 74 14.06 7.41 5.64
C ILE A 74 14.79 7.87 4.37
N GLN A 75 15.27 9.12 4.37
CA GLN A 75 15.84 9.78 3.19
C GLN A 75 14.86 9.70 2.01
N THR A 76 15.32 9.17 0.88
CA THR A 76 14.50 8.88 -0.30
C THR A 76 14.51 7.38 -0.61
N SER A 77 14.62 6.53 0.42
CA SER A 77 14.74 5.08 0.28
C SER A 77 13.40 4.40 0.60
N PRO A 78 12.77 3.70 -0.37
CA PRO A 78 11.58 2.89 -0.13
C PRO A 78 11.81 1.78 0.92
N ARG A 79 13.01 1.19 0.93
CA ARG A 79 13.40 0.19 1.95
C ARG A 79 13.41 0.81 3.35
N GLU A 80 14.01 1.98 3.52
CA GLU A 80 14.06 2.64 4.83
C GLU A 80 12.69 3.18 5.25
N LEU A 81 11.86 3.63 4.30
CA LEU A 81 10.47 3.97 4.56
C LEU A 81 9.72 2.76 5.14
N ALA A 82 9.80 1.61 4.50
CA ALA A 82 9.13 0.38 4.94
C ALA A 82 9.66 -0.11 6.29
N ASN A 83 10.98 -0.12 6.48
CA ASN A 83 11.60 -0.50 7.76
C ASN A 83 11.19 0.44 8.90
N THR A 84 11.19 1.75 8.64
CA THR A 84 10.77 2.75 9.63
C THR A 84 9.28 2.59 9.96
N ALA A 85 8.43 2.41 8.96
CA ALA A 85 6.99 2.17 9.16
C ALA A 85 6.73 0.92 10.00
N LEU A 86 7.40 -0.20 9.71
CA LEU A 86 7.30 -1.41 10.53
C LEU A 86 7.77 -1.19 11.96
N SER A 87 8.86 -0.45 12.16
CA SER A 87 9.36 -0.15 13.50
C SER A 87 8.40 0.74 14.29
N VAL A 88 7.81 1.76 13.67
CA VAL A 88 6.81 2.63 14.31
C VAL A 88 5.55 1.83 14.66
N SER A 89 5.05 1.02 13.72
CA SER A 89 3.91 0.14 13.96
C SER A 89 4.16 -0.85 15.09
N LEU A 90 5.34 -1.49 15.14
CA LEU A 90 5.69 -2.41 16.21
C LEU A 90 5.72 -1.72 17.59
N ASN A 91 6.30 -0.52 17.68
CA ASN A 91 6.34 0.22 18.94
C ASN A 91 4.93 0.59 19.43
N ASN A 92 4.05 1.00 18.50
CA ASN A 92 2.66 1.32 18.80
C ASN A 92 1.87 0.07 19.21
N GLU A 93 2.08 -1.05 18.52
CA GLU A 93 1.43 -2.32 18.82
C GLU A 93 1.85 -2.87 20.18
N GLN A 94 3.15 -2.83 20.52
CA GLN A 94 3.64 -3.23 21.85
C GLN A 94 3.05 -2.38 22.98
N SER A 95 2.95 -1.06 22.76
CA SER A 95 2.34 -0.13 23.70
C SER A 95 0.84 -0.43 23.87
N THR A 96 0.14 -0.70 22.78
CA THR A 96 -1.28 -1.04 22.76
C THR A 96 -1.55 -2.39 23.40
N SER A 97 -0.76 -3.42 23.07
CA SER A 97 -0.80 -4.75 23.70
C SER A 97 -0.63 -4.65 25.22
N THR A 98 0.32 -3.83 25.68
CA THR A 98 0.50 -3.57 27.12
C THR A 98 -0.71 -2.88 27.74
N LEU A 99 -1.33 -1.92 27.05
CA LEU A 99 -2.55 -1.26 27.51
C LEU A 99 -3.71 -2.25 27.63
N VAL A 100 -3.95 -3.05 26.59
CA VAL A 100 -5.03 -4.04 26.56
C VAL A 100 -4.82 -5.11 27.65
N LEU A 101 -3.58 -5.53 27.89
CA LEU A 101 -3.24 -6.43 28.99
C LEU A 101 -3.47 -5.81 30.38
N ARG A 102 -3.32 -4.48 30.53
CA ARG A 102 -3.68 -3.80 31.78
C ARG A 102 -5.19 -3.73 31.94
N LEU A 103 -5.91 -3.40 30.87
CA LEU A 103 -7.38 -3.39 30.85
C LEU A 103 -7.96 -4.75 31.23
N SER A 104 -7.37 -5.86 30.77
CA SER A 104 -7.83 -7.21 31.12
C SER A 104 -7.72 -7.54 32.61
N LYS A 105 -6.92 -6.79 33.36
CA LYS A 105 -6.69 -6.95 34.79
C LYS A 105 -7.39 -5.91 35.64
N GLU A 106 -8.15 -5.00 35.03
CA GLU A 106 -8.91 -4.01 35.78
C GLU A 106 -10.08 -4.66 36.54
N HIS A 107 -10.39 -4.06 37.68
CA HIS A 107 -11.53 -4.48 38.49
C HIS A 107 -12.81 -3.88 37.91
N GLY A 108 -13.93 -4.59 38.05
CA GLY A 108 -15.24 -4.11 37.61
C GLY A 108 -15.68 -4.54 36.22
N LEU A 109 -14.88 -5.36 35.53
CA LEU A 109 -15.29 -6.01 34.29
C LEU A 109 -16.39 -7.06 34.55
N THR A 110 -17.41 -7.06 33.70
CA THR A 110 -18.36 -8.16 33.60
C THR A 110 -17.70 -9.40 32.99
N HIS A 111 -18.28 -10.58 33.21
CA HIS A 111 -17.77 -11.82 32.62
C HIS A 111 -17.62 -11.75 31.09
N ARG A 112 -18.55 -11.09 30.41
CA ARG A 112 -18.51 -10.90 28.95
C ARG A 112 -17.35 -10.00 28.53
N GLU A 113 -17.13 -8.89 29.23
CA GLU A 113 -16.02 -7.98 28.94
C GLU A 113 -14.67 -8.66 29.17
N THR A 114 -14.54 -9.46 30.22
CA THR A 114 -13.31 -10.25 30.46
C THR A 114 -12.99 -11.18 29.29
N ILE A 115 -14.00 -11.88 28.74
CA ILE A 115 -13.80 -12.76 27.57
C ILE A 115 -13.35 -11.94 26.36
N VAL A 116 -14.08 -10.87 26.02
CA VAL A 116 -13.75 -10.04 24.83
C VAL A 116 -12.36 -9.42 24.94
N ILE A 117 -12.00 -8.90 26.12
CA ILE A 117 -10.67 -8.30 26.30
C ILE A 117 -9.58 -9.38 26.25
N SER A 118 -9.85 -10.60 26.73
CA SER A 118 -8.90 -11.71 26.60
C SER A 118 -8.60 -12.01 25.14
N ASP A 119 -9.61 -12.08 24.28
CA ASP A 119 -9.43 -12.27 22.82
C ASP A 119 -8.60 -11.13 22.21
N CYS A 120 -8.82 -9.89 22.67
CA CYS A 120 -8.00 -8.74 22.25
C CYS A 120 -6.54 -8.88 22.71
N VAL A 121 -6.27 -9.36 23.92
CA VAL A 121 -4.89 -9.59 24.40
C VAL A 121 -4.18 -10.59 23.50
N GLU A 122 -4.84 -11.69 23.15
CA GLU A 122 -4.28 -12.70 22.25
C GLU A 122 -4.02 -12.13 20.85
N THR A 123 -5.01 -11.44 20.27
CA THR A 123 -4.89 -10.81 18.94
C THR A 123 -3.74 -9.79 18.88
N MET A 124 -3.59 -8.96 19.91
CA MET A 124 -2.53 -7.95 19.97
C MET A 124 -1.15 -8.60 20.14
N ARG A 125 -1.04 -9.68 20.93
CA ARG A 125 0.21 -10.44 21.05
C ARG A 125 0.61 -11.06 19.70
N ASP A 126 -0.33 -11.70 19.03
CA ASP A 126 -0.08 -12.34 17.75
C ASP A 126 0.32 -11.28 16.69
N SER A 127 -0.30 -10.09 16.72
CA SER A 127 0.07 -8.95 15.86
C SER A 127 1.50 -8.45 16.13
N VAL A 128 1.95 -8.39 17.39
CA VAL A 128 3.36 -8.08 17.73
C VAL A 128 4.31 -9.11 17.11
N ASP A 129 3.99 -10.39 17.22
CA ASP A 129 4.81 -11.47 16.67
C ASP A 129 4.87 -11.41 15.13
N GLU A 130 3.75 -11.12 14.46
CA GLU A 130 3.68 -10.93 13.01
C GLU A 130 4.49 -9.72 12.52
N LEU A 131 4.48 -8.62 13.27
CA LEU A 131 5.31 -7.43 12.97
C LEU A 131 6.80 -7.75 13.11
N HIS A 132 7.21 -8.50 14.14
CA HIS A 132 8.58 -8.97 14.27
C HIS A 132 9.01 -9.86 13.09
N GLN A 133 8.16 -10.78 12.66
CA GLN A 133 8.41 -11.61 11.49
C GLN A 133 8.51 -10.78 10.21
N SER A 134 7.66 -9.75 10.07
CA SER A 134 7.70 -8.83 8.92
C SER A 134 9.02 -8.08 8.84
N MET A 135 9.51 -7.56 9.98
CA MET A 135 10.84 -6.93 10.06
C MET A 135 11.97 -7.90 9.72
N ALA A 136 11.89 -9.16 10.16
CA ALA A 136 12.90 -10.16 9.83
C ALA A 136 12.94 -10.45 8.32
N LYS A 137 11.77 -10.56 7.68
CA LYS A 137 11.65 -10.76 6.22
C LYS A 137 12.19 -9.58 5.43
N MET A 138 11.93 -8.34 5.86
CA MET A 138 12.42 -7.13 5.18
C MET A 138 13.95 -7.07 5.04
N LYS A 139 14.70 -7.65 5.99
CA LYS A 139 16.17 -7.71 5.91
C LYS A 139 16.66 -8.59 4.77
N GLY A 140 15.87 -9.58 4.35
CA GLY A 140 16.21 -10.53 3.29
C GLY A 140 15.58 -10.22 1.94
N LEU A 141 14.87 -9.09 1.78
CA LEU A 141 14.35 -8.68 0.48
C LEU A 141 15.47 -8.08 -0.38
N GLU A 142 15.49 -8.45 -1.65
CA GLU A 142 16.39 -7.93 -2.69
C GLU A 142 15.54 -7.51 -3.89
N GLY A 143 15.88 -6.39 -4.55
CA GLY A 143 15.24 -5.97 -5.79
C GLY A 143 15.50 -4.50 -6.13
N PRO A 144 15.14 -4.01 -7.33
CA PRO A 144 15.33 -2.61 -7.69
C PRO A 144 14.52 -1.64 -6.79
N GLU A 145 13.47 -2.14 -6.15
CA GLU A 145 12.63 -1.43 -5.17
C GLU A 145 13.16 -1.55 -3.73
N PHE A 146 14.17 -2.41 -3.48
CA PHE A 146 14.72 -2.75 -2.17
C PHE A 146 16.25 -2.73 -2.13
#